data_AF-A0A957ZJF3-F1
#
_entry.id   AF-A0A957ZJF3-F1
#
_cell.length_a   1.000
_cell.length_b   1.000
_cell.length_c   1.000
_cell.angle_alpha   90.00
_cell.angle_beta   90.00
_cell.angle_gamma   90.00
#
_symmetry.space_group_name_H-M   'P 1'
#
loop_
_entity.id
_entity.type
_entity.pdbx_description
1 polymer ?
#
loop_
_entity_poly.entity_id
_entity_poly.type
_entity_poly.pdbx_seq_one_letter_code
_entity_poly.pdbx_strand_id
1 'polypeptide(L)'
;MAFEPSILTRNPMARRRYLEIMQAALDAVDPYAAVRAHLRVTDGTLWAGERAFALNKLRRIVVIGAGKAGAPMARAVEDVLGDAIAAGLVVVKQGHCAPTARIEIVEASHPIPDEAGVAAGARVLDLAASAGADDLVLALISGGGSALLEATAGISLADLQAMTDSLLACGATINEINCLRKHMSRVKGGQLARAASPAALVTLVLSDVVGSPLDVIASGPTVPDSSTWADAWAVVEKYALAEALPAAVMARVRAGVRGEVPDTPKAGNPIFDRATTQIVGDNRVAALAACRRAQELGYHALLLTTYVEGEAREVAK
;
A
#
# COMPACT_ATOMS: atom_id res chain seq x y z
N MET A 1 -38.04 23.21 2.01
CA MET A 1 -38.06 22.63 3.37
C MET A 1 -37.38 23.63 4.28
N ALA A 2 -38.06 24.09 5.33
CA ALA A 2 -37.44 24.96 6.33
C ALA A 2 -36.45 24.12 7.17
N PHE A 3 -35.29 24.70 7.47
CA PHE A 3 -34.31 24.09 8.37
C PHE A 3 -34.93 23.89 9.76
N GLU A 4 -34.93 22.66 10.26
CA GLU A 4 -35.55 22.33 11.55
C GLU A 4 -34.56 22.55 12.70
N PRO A 5 -34.75 23.55 13.59
CA PRO A 5 -33.77 23.90 14.63
C PRO A 5 -33.55 22.79 15.67
N SER A 6 -34.48 21.83 15.76
CA SER A 6 -34.39 20.65 16.63
C SER A 6 -33.16 19.80 16.30
N ILE A 7 -32.64 19.82 15.06
CA ILE A 7 -31.42 19.13 14.64
C ILE A 7 -30.18 19.61 15.42
N LEU A 8 -30.19 20.84 15.94
CA LEU A 8 -29.08 21.41 16.71
C LEU A 8 -29.16 21.07 18.21
N THR A 9 -30.28 20.51 18.68
CA THR A 9 -30.40 20.09 20.08
C THR A 9 -29.63 18.80 20.33
N ARG A 10 -28.90 18.75 21.46
CA ARG A 10 -28.16 17.54 21.84
C ARG A 10 -29.14 16.39 22.07
N ASN A 11 -29.12 15.40 21.18
CA ASN A 11 -29.92 14.19 21.29
C ASN A 11 -28.99 12.99 21.62
N PRO A 12 -28.91 12.55 22.88
CA PRO A 12 -28.03 11.46 23.30
C PRO A 12 -28.31 10.13 22.57
N MET A 13 -29.58 9.86 22.25
CA MET A 13 -29.98 8.64 21.54
C MET A 13 -29.56 8.67 20.08
N ALA A 14 -29.76 9.80 19.39
CA ALA A 14 -29.27 9.98 18.02
C ALA A 14 -27.74 9.88 17.98
N ARG A 15 -27.04 10.53 18.92
CA ARG A 15 -25.58 10.44 19.04
C ARG A 15 -25.11 8.99 19.20
N ARG A 16 -25.74 8.21 20.06
CA ARG A 16 -25.42 6.78 20.24
C ARG A 16 -25.56 6.02 18.92
N ARG A 17 -26.67 6.20 18.21
CA ARG A 17 -26.91 5.56 16.90
C ARG A 17 -25.85 5.95 15.86
N TYR A 18 -25.47 7.22 15.80
CA TYR A 18 -24.42 7.68 14.89
C TYR A 18 -23.05 7.09 15.22
N LEU A 19 -22.72 6.94 16.50
CA LEU A 19 -21.50 6.25 16.92
C LEU A 19 -21.53 4.76 16.58
N GLU A 20 -22.68 4.08 16.67
CA GLU A 20 -22.81 2.69 16.22
C GLU A 20 -22.60 2.55 14.71
N ILE A 21 -23.11 3.50 13.92
CA ILE A 21 -22.88 3.55 12.46
C ILE A 21 -21.39 3.77 12.15
N MET A 22 -20.75 4.72 12.85
CA MET A 22 -19.33 5.01 12.70
C MET A 22 -18.47 3.81 13.12
N GLN A 23 -18.81 3.14 14.22
CA GLN A 23 -18.09 1.96 14.69
C GLN A 23 -18.20 0.82 13.67
N ALA A 24 -19.38 0.57 13.10
CA ALA A 24 -19.53 -0.45 12.05
C ALA A 24 -18.67 -0.15 10.81
N ALA A 25 -18.47 1.13 10.47
CA ALA A 25 -17.57 1.52 9.39
C ALA A 25 -16.11 1.19 9.71
N LEU A 26 -15.66 1.49 10.94
CA LEU A 26 -14.30 1.21 11.41
C LEU A 26 -14.04 -0.29 11.53
N ASP A 27 -14.98 -1.04 12.10
CA ASP A 27 -14.88 -2.50 12.27
C ASP A 27 -14.77 -3.21 10.92
N ALA A 28 -15.47 -2.72 9.90
CA ALA A 28 -15.46 -3.30 8.56
C ALA A 28 -14.12 -3.15 7.82
N VAL A 29 -13.25 -2.24 8.28
CA VAL A 29 -11.90 -2.03 7.73
C VAL A 29 -10.82 -2.22 8.79
N ASP A 30 -11.15 -2.90 9.89
CA ASP A 30 -10.14 -3.37 10.83
C ASP A 30 -9.11 -4.23 10.07
N PRO A 31 -7.79 -3.91 10.15
CA PRO A 31 -6.81 -4.58 9.33
C PRO A 31 -6.73 -6.09 9.55
N TYR A 32 -6.91 -6.53 10.80
CA TYR A 32 -6.87 -7.95 11.14
C TYR A 32 -8.08 -8.67 10.54
N ALA A 33 -9.29 -8.15 10.79
CA ALA A 33 -10.53 -8.70 10.26
C ALA A 33 -10.57 -8.69 8.73
N ALA A 34 -10.09 -7.62 8.09
CA ALA A 34 -10.00 -7.49 6.64
C ALA A 34 -9.14 -8.61 6.02
N VAL A 35 -7.97 -8.90 6.61
CA VAL A 35 -7.14 -10.03 6.18
C VAL A 35 -7.84 -11.36 6.45
N ARG A 36 -8.43 -11.58 7.63
CA ARG A 36 -9.15 -12.82 7.95
C ARG A 36 -10.34 -13.11 7.03
N ALA A 37 -10.99 -12.09 6.48
CA ALA A 37 -12.07 -12.24 5.51
C ALA A 37 -11.58 -12.73 4.14
N HIS A 38 -10.35 -12.37 3.77
CA HIS A 38 -9.76 -12.67 2.45
C HIS A 38 -8.71 -13.78 2.48
N LEU A 39 -8.21 -14.16 3.65
CA LEU A 39 -7.21 -15.21 3.82
C LEU A 39 -7.73 -16.28 4.76
N ARG A 40 -7.92 -17.51 4.25
CA ARG A 40 -8.40 -18.64 5.03
C ARG A 40 -7.80 -19.95 4.56
N VAL A 41 -7.68 -20.92 5.46
CA VAL A 41 -7.33 -22.30 5.13
C VAL A 41 -8.56 -23.18 5.32
N THR A 42 -8.88 -23.99 4.32
CA THR A 42 -9.97 -24.97 4.37
C THR A 42 -9.51 -26.24 3.68
N ASP A 43 -9.59 -27.38 4.37
CA ASP A 43 -9.19 -28.70 3.85
C ASP A 43 -7.79 -28.73 3.21
N GLY A 44 -6.81 -28.11 3.89
CA GLY A 44 -5.41 -28.04 3.41
C GLY A 44 -5.17 -27.11 2.22
N THR A 45 -6.18 -26.35 1.81
CA THR A 45 -6.08 -25.33 0.75
C THR A 45 -6.10 -23.93 1.36
N LEU A 46 -5.07 -23.15 1.06
CA LEU A 46 -5.03 -21.72 1.33
C LEU A 46 -5.80 -20.96 0.25
N TRP A 47 -6.81 -20.22 0.69
CA TRP A 47 -7.55 -19.26 -0.12
C TRP A 47 -7.06 -17.85 0.22
N ALA A 48 -6.52 -17.16 -0.78
CA ALA A 48 -6.20 -15.75 -0.73
C ALA A 48 -7.08 -15.04 -1.77
N GLY A 49 -8.22 -14.52 -1.32
CA GLY A 49 -9.37 -14.10 -2.12
C GLY A 49 -9.83 -15.20 -3.06
N GLU A 50 -9.73 -14.97 -4.36
CA GLU A 50 -10.14 -15.95 -5.39
C GLU A 50 -9.06 -16.98 -5.74
N ARG A 51 -7.83 -16.81 -5.24
CA ARG A 51 -6.71 -17.70 -5.53
C ARG A 51 -6.64 -18.82 -4.50
N ALA A 52 -6.49 -20.04 -4.99
CA ALA A 52 -6.34 -21.24 -4.18
C ALA A 52 -4.95 -21.84 -4.32
N PHE A 53 -4.35 -22.24 -3.20
CA PHE A 53 -3.05 -22.90 -3.15
C PHE A 53 -3.15 -24.13 -2.25
N ALA A 54 -2.86 -25.30 -2.79
CA ALA A 54 -2.76 -26.51 -1.97
C ALA A 54 -1.49 -26.41 -1.12
N LEU A 55 -1.62 -26.34 0.21
CA LEU A 55 -0.49 -26.09 1.12
C LEU A 55 0.58 -27.19 1.01
N ASN A 56 0.17 -28.43 0.75
CA ASN A 56 1.09 -29.56 0.55
C ASN A 56 1.90 -29.50 -0.76
N LYS A 57 1.55 -28.62 -1.70
CA LYS A 57 2.31 -28.38 -2.94
C LYS A 57 3.23 -27.17 -2.85
N LEU A 58 3.05 -26.31 -1.85
CA LEU A 58 3.94 -25.19 -1.62
C LEU A 58 5.18 -25.68 -0.88
N ARG A 59 6.36 -25.28 -1.35
CA ARG A 59 7.61 -25.56 -0.63
C ARG A 59 7.75 -24.66 0.60
N ARG A 60 7.38 -23.38 0.47
CA ARG A 60 7.37 -22.42 1.59
C ARG A 60 6.46 -21.23 1.30
N ILE A 61 6.02 -20.58 2.38
CA ILE A 61 5.32 -19.31 2.36
C ILE A 61 6.20 -18.24 2.98
N VAL A 62 6.40 -17.15 2.26
CA VAL A 62 7.16 -15.97 2.67
C VAL A 62 6.19 -14.80 2.81
N VAL A 63 6.26 -14.09 3.94
CA VAL A 63 5.42 -12.91 4.17
C VAL A 63 6.27 -11.65 4.19
N ILE A 64 5.98 -10.70 3.30
CA ILE A 64 6.66 -9.42 3.23
C ILE A 64 5.63 -8.29 3.32
N GLY A 65 6.03 -7.08 3.68
CA GLY A 65 5.07 -5.99 3.64
C GLY A 65 5.56 -4.69 4.25
N ALA A 66 4.73 -3.67 4.10
CA ALA A 66 4.91 -2.42 4.81
C ALA A 66 3.63 -1.59 4.91
N GLY A 67 3.54 -0.83 6.00
CA GLY A 67 2.44 0.09 6.22
C GLY A 67 2.08 0.25 7.71
N LYS A 68 1.32 1.29 8.04
CA LYS A 68 0.85 1.56 9.42
C LYS A 68 0.02 0.42 10.00
N ALA A 69 -0.70 -0.33 9.15
CA ALA A 69 -1.50 -1.48 9.53
C ALA A 69 -0.75 -2.83 9.37
N GLY A 70 0.56 -2.78 9.10
CA GLY A 70 1.35 -3.98 8.82
C GLY A 70 1.33 -5.00 9.95
N ALA A 71 1.44 -4.58 11.20
CA ALA A 71 1.46 -5.48 12.36
C ALA A 71 0.13 -6.25 12.57
N PRO A 72 -1.05 -5.61 12.61
CA PRO A 72 -2.32 -6.36 12.70
C PRO A 72 -2.60 -7.23 11.47
N MET A 73 -2.18 -6.80 10.26
CA MET A 73 -2.26 -7.65 9.07
C MET A 73 -1.36 -8.89 9.19
N ALA A 74 -0.12 -8.72 9.63
CA ALA A 74 0.84 -9.81 9.84
C ALA A 74 0.31 -10.81 10.85
N ARG A 75 -0.23 -10.34 11.98
CA ARG A 75 -0.85 -11.19 13.00
C ARG A 75 -2.02 -12.02 12.43
N ALA A 76 -2.86 -11.43 11.58
CA ALA A 76 -3.93 -12.17 10.93
C ALA A 76 -3.40 -13.29 10.01
N VAL A 77 -2.28 -13.06 9.31
CA VAL A 77 -1.63 -14.08 8.50
C VAL A 77 -1.06 -15.21 9.38
N GLU A 78 -0.42 -14.87 10.51
CA GLU A 78 0.08 -15.88 11.46
C GLU A 78 -1.03 -16.74 12.03
N ASP A 79 -2.15 -16.14 12.43
CA ASP A 79 -3.28 -16.89 12.99
C ASP A 79 -3.92 -17.83 11.96
N VAL A 80 -3.77 -17.57 10.66
CA VAL A 80 -4.29 -18.40 9.57
C VAL A 80 -3.31 -19.49 9.14
N LEU A 81 -2.02 -19.17 9.05
CA LEU A 81 -1.00 -20.06 8.46
C LEU A 81 -0.11 -20.76 9.48
N GLY A 82 0.06 -20.16 10.66
CA GLY A 82 0.92 -20.67 11.73
C GLY A 82 2.27 -21.16 11.20
N ASP A 83 2.55 -22.44 11.43
CA ASP A 83 3.81 -23.10 11.10
C ASP A 83 4.12 -23.21 9.60
N ALA A 84 3.14 -22.94 8.72
CA ALA A 84 3.37 -22.89 7.28
C ALA A 84 4.18 -21.66 6.83
N ILE A 85 4.30 -20.62 7.67
CA ILE A 85 5.12 -19.45 7.41
C ILE A 85 6.59 -19.81 7.65
N ALA A 86 7.38 -19.80 6.58
CA ALA A 86 8.80 -20.12 6.63
C ALA A 86 9.64 -18.93 7.10
N ALA A 87 9.28 -17.71 6.68
CA ALA A 87 9.93 -16.47 7.08
C ALA A 87 8.99 -15.29 6.79
N GLY A 88 9.13 -14.21 7.56
CA GLY A 88 8.46 -12.97 7.20
C GLY A 88 9.09 -11.72 7.80
N LEU A 89 8.88 -10.60 7.13
CA LEU A 89 9.35 -9.28 7.53
C LEU A 89 8.34 -8.21 7.08
N VAL A 90 7.80 -7.45 8.03
CA VAL A 90 6.87 -6.35 7.76
C VAL A 90 7.35 -5.06 8.40
N VAL A 91 7.40 -3.99 7.61
CA VAL A 91 7.87 -2.68 8.06
C VAL A 91 6.71 -1.79 8.48
N VAL A 92 6.71 -1.31 9.72
CA VAL A 92 5.66 -0.47 10.29
C VAL A 92 6.21 0.88 10.73
N LYS A 93 5.31 1.84 10.98
CA LYS A 93 5.70 3.13 11.55
C LYS A 93 6.19 2.93 12.99
N GLN A 94 7.19 3.71 13.42
CA GLN A 94 7.56 3.82 14.84
C GLN A 94 6.34 3.93 15.77
N GLY A 95 6.34 3.15 16.85
CA GLY A 95 5.24 3.03 17.80
C GLY A 95 4.05 2.20 17.32
N HIS A 96 4.14 1.53 16.17
CA HIS A 96 3.11 0.64 15.63
C HIS A 96 3.55 -0.84 15.64
N CYS A 97 4.69 -1.17 16.27
CA CYS A 97 5.07 -2.55 16.51
C CYS A 97 4.02 -3.28 17.36
N ALA A 98 3.76 -4.54 17.03
CA ALA A 98 2.91 -5.43 17.81
C ALA A 98 3.53 -6.84 17.81
N PRO A 99 3.29 -7.65 18.85
CA PRO A 99 3.87 -8.97 18.93
C PRO A 99 3.32 -9.90 17.84
N THR A 100 4.24 -10.55 17.16
CA THR A 100 4.07 -11.62 16.16
C THR A 100 5.06 -12.73 16.51
N ALA A 101 4.77 -13.97 16.09
CA ALA A 101 5.56 -15.14 16.48
C ALA A 101 6.63 -15.55 15.44
N ARG A 102 6.36 -15.30 14.16
CA ARG A 102 7.09 -15.82 12.98
C ARG A 102 7.47 -14.73 11.99
N ILE A 103 6.65 -13.69 11.87
CA ILE A 103 6.90 -12.53 11.01
C ILE A 103 7.61 -11.47 11.85
N GLU A 104 8.81 -11.08 11.46
CA GLU A 104 9.51 -9.99 12.12
C GLU A 104 8.84 -8.65 11.80
N ILE A 105 8.62 -7.82 12.83
CA ILE A 105 8.10 -6.46 12.68
C ILE A 105 9.24 -5.48 12.93
N VAL A 106 9.56 -4.65 11.93
CA VAL A 106 10.60 -3.62 12.01
C VAL A 106 9.96 -2.25 11.90
N GLU A 107 10.46 -1.30 12.69
CA GLU A 107 9.98 0.07 12.68
C GLU A 107 10.84 0.97 11.78
N ALA A 108 10.17 1.87 11.06
CA ALA A 108 10.80 2.90 10.24
C ALA A 108 10.03 4.24 10.35
N SER A 109 10.65 5.31 9.85
CA SER A 109 10.06 6.65 9.88
C SER A 109 8.98 6.84 8.81
N HIS A 110 7.94 7.60 9.18
CA HIS A 110 6.90 8.10 8.29
C HIS A 110 6.39 9.45 8.82
N PRO A 111 6.29 10.51 7.99
CA PRO A 111 6.11 10.44 6.52
C PRO A 111 7.38 10.52 5.67
N ILE A 112 8.54 10.84 6.27
CA ILE A 112 9.82 10.95 5.56
C ILE A 112 10.60 9.65 5.76
N PRO A 113 11.08 8.99 4.69
CA PRO A 113 11.85 7.74 4.81
C PRO A 113 13.16 7.97 5.56
N ASP A 114 13.60 7.00 6.35
CA ASP A 114 14.86 7.00 7.10
C ASP A 114 15.73 5.78 6.75
N GLU A 115 16.94 5.73 7.33
CA GLU A 115 17.89 4.62 7.11
C GLU A 115 17.34 3.27 7.61
N ALA A 116 16.49 3.27 8.64
CA ALA A 116 15.82 2.06 9.10
C ALA A 116 14.89 1.50 8.02
N GLY A 117 14.10 2.36 7.37
CA GLY A 117 13.28 1.99 6.21
C GLY A 117 14.10 1.48 5.02
N VAL A 118 15.26 2.11 4.75
CA VAL A 118 16.19 1.66 3.68
C VAL A 118 16.79 0.29 3.97
N ALA A 119 17.27 0.07 5.20
CA ALA A 119 17.83 -1.21 5.63
C ALA A 119 16.75 -2.31 5.61
N ALA A 120 15.55 -2.01 6.09
CA ALA A 120 14.43 -2.95 6.07
C ALA A 120 13.98 -3.27 4.64
N GLY A 121 13.94 -2.29 3.73
CA GLY A 121 13.60 -2.52 2.32
C GLY A 121 14.61 -3.39 1.58
N ALA A 122 15.90 -3.27 1.89
CA ALA A 122 16.92 -4.20 1.38
C ALA A 122 16.65 -5.65 1.84
N ARG A 123 16.34 -5.85 3.13
CA ARG A 123 16.02 -7.17 3.68
C ARG A 123 14.72 -7.75 3.10
N VAL A 124 13.71 -6.91 2.87
CA VAL A 124 12.47 -7.32 2.19
C VAL A 124 12.74 -7.78 0.76
N LEU A 125 13.61 -7.07 0.02
CA LEU A 125 14.03 -7.47 -1.32
C LEU A 125 14.77 -8.80 -1.31
N ASP A 126 15.71 -9.01 -0.39
CA ASP A 126 16.45 -10.26 -0.28
C ASP A 126 15.53 -11.43 0.04
N LEU A 127 14.56 -11.21 0.93
CA LEU A 127 13.57 -12.22 1.29
C LEU A 127 12.67 -12.57 0.10
N ALA A 128 12.19 -11.56 -0.65
CA ALA A 128 11.42 -11.76 -1.88
C ALA A 128 12.25 -12.50 -2.95
N ALA A 129 13.50 -12.08 -3.19
CA ALA A 129 14.41 -12.66 -4.17
C ALA A 129 14.82 -14.10 -3.87
N SER A 130 14.72 -14.52 -2.61
CA SER A 130 14.96 -15.91 -2.26
C SER A 130 13.87 -16.86 -2.79
N ALA A 131 12.66 -16.36 -3.08
CA ALA A 131 11.48 -17.16 -3.42
C ALA A 131 11.57 -17.77 -4.83
N GLY A 132 11.30 -19.08 -4.92
CA GLY A 132 11.31 -19.86 -6.15
C GLY A 132 9.90 -20.16 -6.69
N ALA A 133 9.83 -20.85 -7.82
CA ALA A 133 8.58 -21.10 -8.55
C ALA A 133 7.53 -21.93 -7.78
N ASP A 134 7.95 -22.71 -6.79
CA ASP A 134 7.11 -23.54 -5.91
C ASP A 134 6.79 -22.88 -4.57
N ASP A 135 7.18 -21.61 -4.41
CA ASP A 135 6.93 -20.81 -3.22
C ASP A 135 5.75 -19.86 -3.43
N LEU A 136 5.19 -19.40 -2.31
CA LEU A 136 4.22 -18.31 -2.27
C LEU A 136 4.79 -17.13 -1.49
N VAL A 137 4.72 -15.95 -2.08
CA VAL A 137 4.98 -14.66 -1.42
C VAL A 137 3.65 -13.98 -1.14
N LEU A 138 3.38 -13.70 0.14
CA LEU A 138 2.27 -12.85 0.57
C LEU A 138 2.80 -11.45 0.88
N ALA A 139 2.37 -10.46 0.13
CA ALA A 139 2.73 -9.06 0.34
C ALA A 139 1.61 -8.31 1.07
N LEU A 140 1.91 -7.73 2.24
CA LEU A 140 0.96 -6.98 3.07
C LEU A 140 1.24 -5.49 2.92
N ILE A 141 0.35 -4.76 2.26
CA ILE A 141 0.55 -3.35 1.93
C ILE A 141 -0.57 -2.51 2.56
N SER A 142 -0.20 -1.44 3.26
CA SER A 142 -1.16 -0.45 3.74
C SER A 142 -0.63 0.97 3.62
N GLY A 143 -1.47 1.92 4.04
CA GLY A 143 -1.11 3.34 4.15
C GLY A 143 0.25 3.59 4.80
N GLY A 144 1.01 4.52 4.20
CA GLY A 144 2.37 4.90 4.62
C GLY A 144 3.50 4.04 4.05
N GLY A 145 3.21 2.95 3.32
CA GLY A 145 4.23 2.06 2.76
C GLY A 145 5.29 2.76 1.90
N SER A 146 4.96 3.85 1.20
CA SER A 146 5.93 4.56 0.35
C SER A 146 7.14 5.09 1.11
N ALA A 147 6.96 5.52 2.37
CA ALA A 147 8.05 6.02 3.22
C ALA A 147 8.69 4.91 4.05
N LEU A 148 7.87 3.95 4.53
CA LEU A 148 8.33 2.87 5.40
C LEU A 148 9.19 1.84 4.65
N LEU A 149 8.86 1.55 3.38
CA LEU A 149 9.57 0.58 2.55
C LEU A 149 10.31 1.31 1.42
N GLU A 150 11.62 1.48 1.61
CA GLU A 150 12.49 2.07 0.60
C GLU A 150 13.74 1.23 0.39
N ALA A 151 14.25 1.24 -0.84
CA ALA A 151 15.58 0.76 -1.17
C ALA A 151 16.04 1.58 -2.37
N THR A 152 16.91 2.56 -2.15
CA THR A 152 17.29 3.50 -3.21
C THR A 152 18.05 2.81 -4.35
N ALA A 153 17.90 3.33 -5.57
CA ALA A 153 18.54 2.82 -6.76
C ALA A 153 19.53 3.85 -7.32
N GLY A 154 20.83 3.67 -7.09
CA GLY A 154 21.88 4.52 -7.68
C GLY A 154 21.90 5.97 -7.16
N ILE A 155 21.20 6.26 -6.07
CA ILE A 155 21.22 7.55 -5.37
C ILE A 155 21.24 7.32 -3.84
N SER A 156 21.63 8.34 -3.07
CA SER A 156 21.53 8.28 -1.62
C SER A 156 20.10 8.51 -1.12
N LEU A 157 19.84 8.18 0.15
CA LEU A 157 18.57 8.54 0.80
C LEU A 157 18.38 10.06 0.87
N ALA A 158 19.45 10.81 1.14
CA ALA A 158 19.42 12.27 1.15
C ALA A 158 19.03 12.85 -0.23
N ASP A 159 19.54 12.27 -1.31
CA ASP A 159 19.14 12.66 -2.68
C ASP A 159 17.65 12.41 -2.93
N LEU A 160 17.13 11.26 -2.47
CA LEU A 160 15.71 10.93 -2.61
C LEU A 160 14.81 11.91 -1.83
N GLN A 161 15.20 12.25 -0.60
CA GLN A 161 14.51 13.23 0.23
C GLN A 161 14.52 14.61 -0.42
N ALA A 162 15.69 15.11 -0.84
CA ALA A 162 15.83 16.41 -1.49
C ALA A 162 15.05 16.52 -2.82
N MET A 163 15.03 15.45 -3.61
CA MET A 163 14.20 15.36 -4.81
C MET A 163 12.71 15.47 -4.46
N THR A 164 12.26 14.73 -3.44
CA THR A 164 10.86 14.75 -3.01
C THR A 164 10.45 16.13 -2.50
N ASP A 165 11.31 16.78 -1.72
CA ASP A 165 11.07 18.13 -1.20
C ASP A 165 10.97 19.17 -2.32
N SER A 166 11.83 19.08 -3.34
CA SER A 166 11.79 19.96 -4.51
C SER A 166 10.50 19.82 -5.30
N LEU A 167 10.02 18.58 -5.50
CA LEU A 167 8.76 18.31 -6.20
C LEU A 167 7.54 18.80 -5.40
N LEU A 168 7.56 18.65 -4.08
CA LEU A 168 6.51 19.19 -3.21
C LEU A 168 6.48 20.72 -3.25
N ALA A 169 7.66 21.36 -3.17
CA ALA A 169 7.79 22.81 -3.18
C ALA A 169 7.28 23.45 -4.47
N CYS A 170 7.42 22.78 -5.61
CA CYS A 170 6.92 23.27 -6.90
C CYS A 170 5.45 22.88 -7.18
N GLY A 171 4.77 22.21 -6.24
CA GLY A 171 3.37 21.80 -6.42
C GLY A 171 3.19 20.68 -7.45
N ALA A 172 4.15 19.76 -7.57
CA ALA A 172 3.98 18.56 -8.38
C ALA A 172 2.83 17.70 -7.85
N THR A 173 2.07 17.09 -8.75
CA THR A 173 1.00 16.16 -8.37
C THR A 173 1.59 14.88 -7.77
N ILE A 174 0.77 14.14 -7.00
CA ILE A 174 1.22 12.87 -6.40
C ILE A 174 1.69 11.85 -7.46
N ASN A 175 1.06 11.84 -8.64
CA ASN A 175 1.42 10.95 -9.74
C ASN A 175 2.79 11.32 -10.33
N GLU A 176 3.09 12.61 -10.45
CA GLU A 176 4.39 13.12 -10.92
C GLU A 176 5.50 12.86 -9.91
N ILE A 177 5.21 13.06 -8.61
CA ILE A 177 6.13 12.70 -7.53
C ILE A 177 6.43 11.20 -7.55
N ASN A 178 5.38 10.37 -7.65
CA ASN A 178 5.53 8.93 -7.68
C ASN A 178 6.23 8.45 -8.95
N CYS A 179 6.07 9.13 -10.09
CA CYS A 179 6.83 8.87 -11.31
C CYS A 179 8.33 8.89 -11.01
N LEU A 180 8.88 9.99 -10.48
CA LEU A 180 10.30 10.03 -10.14
C LEU A 180 10.66 9.03 -9.04
N ARG A 181 9.88 8.94 -7.95
CA ARG A 181 10.18 8.04 -6.83
C ARG A 181 10.26 6.56 -7.25
N LYS A 182 9.39 6.09 -8.13
CA LYS A 182 9.41 4.72 -8.66
C LYS A 182 10.72 4.42 -9.40
N HIS A 183 11.18 5.37 -10.21
CA HIS A 183 12.42 5.26 -10.99
C HIS A 183 13.72 5.38 -10.15
N MET A 184 13.62 5.93 -8.93
CA MET A 184 14.72 6.04 -7.97
C MET A 184 14.75 4.91 -6.92
N SER A 185 13.88 3.90 -7.06
CA SER A 185 13.70 2.84 -6.06
C SER A 185 13.89 1.44 -6.64
N ARG A 186 14.37 0.52 -5.80
CA ARG A 186 14.49 -0.91 -6.07
C ARG A 186 13.27 -1.70 -5.60
N VAL A 187 12.32 -1.08 -4.88
CA VAL A 187 11.10 -1.75 -4.36
C VAL A 187 9.81 -1.25 -5.02
N LYS A 188 9.74 0.03 -5.39
CA LYS A 188 8.52 0.66 -5.93
C LYS A 188 8.30 0.33 -7.42
N GLY A 189 7.11 0.63 -7.94
CA GLY A 189 6.80 0.50 -9.37
C GLY A 189 6.98 -0.92 -9.91
N GLY A 190 6.47 -1.92 -9.20
CA GLY A 190 6.52 -3.33 -9.60
C GLY A 190 7.86 -4.03 -9.34
N GLN A 191 8.86 -3.34 -8.80
CA GLN A 191 10.18 -3.92 -8.58
C GLN A 191 10.19 -4.99 -7.48
N LEU A 192 9.31 -4.88 -6.48
CA LEU A 192 9.14 -5.95 -5.49
C LEU A 192 8.51 -7.20 -6.11
N ALA A 193 7.56 -7.03 -7.05
CA ALA A 193 7.06 -8.16 -7.84
C ALA A 193 8.16 -8.78 -8.72
N ARG A 194 9.04 -7.96 -9.30
CA ARG A 194 10.21 -8.44 -10.03
C ARG A 194 11.11 -9.29 -9.14
N ALA A 195 11.37 -8.84 -7.90
CA ALA A 195 12.18 -9.58 -6.94
C ALA A 195 11.53 -10.92 -6.54
N ALA A 196 10.20 -10.96 -6.36
CA ALA A 196 9.49 -12.19 -6.01
C ALA A 196 9.37 -13.20 -7.17
N SER A 197 9.55 -12.77 -8.42
CA SER A 197 9.46 -13.66 -9.58
C SER A 197 10.60 -14.70 -9.57
N PRO A 198 10.32 -16.00 -9.82
CA PRO A 198 9.12 -16.58 -10.43
C PRO A 198 8.08 -17.15 -9.44
N ALA A 199 8.16 -16.83 -8.15
CA ALA A 199 7.20 -17.30 -7.14
C ALA A 199 5.79 -16.80 -7.43
N ALA A 200 4.78 -17.48 -6.89
CA ALA A 200 3.44 -16.91 -6.85
C ALA A 200 3.43 -15.72 -5.88
N LEU A 201 2.81 -14.61 -6.27
CA LEU A 201 2.70 -13.41 -5.46
C LEU A 201 1.23 -13.05 -5.24
N VAL A 202 0.82 -12.93 -3.98
CA VAL A 202 -0.49 -12.37 -3.62
C VAL A 202 -0.27 -11.15 -2.73
N THR A 203 -0.75 -9.99 -3.18
CA THR A 203 -0.70 -8.75 -2.43
C THR A 203 -2.05 -8.49 -1.79
N LEU A 204 -2.09 -8.35 -0.46
CA LEU A 204 -3.25 -7.91 0.30
C LEU A 204 -3.07 -6.43 0.65
N VAL A 205 -3.99 -5.59 0.17
CA VAL A 205 -3.91 -4.14 0.26
C VAL A 205 -5.01 -3.60 1.16
N LEU A 206 -4.64 -2.86 2.20
CA LEU A 206 -5.55 -2.01 2.95
C LEU A 206 -5.36 -0.55 2.50
N SER A 207 -6.30 -0.04 1.72
CA SER A 207 -6.17 1.25 1.04
C SER A 207 -6.62 2.41 1.93
N ASP A 208 -5.76 3.42 2.07
CA ASP A 208 -6.07 4.75 2.62
C ASP A 208 -6.12 5.84 1.53
N VAL A 209 -6.09 5.45 0.25
CA VAL A 209 -6.11 6.36 -0.90
C VAL A 209 -7.49 6.36 -1.55
N VAL A 210 -8.02 7.55 -1.84
CA VAL A 210 -9.31 7.72 -2.52
C VAL A 210 -9.30 6.99 -3.88
N GLY A 211 -10.32 6.19 -4.14
CA GLY A 211 -10.43 5.36 -5.36
C GLY A 211 -9.53 4.14 -5.40
N SER A 212 -8.65 3.95 -4.40
CA SER A 212 -7.71 2.82 -4.29
C SER A 212 -6.85 2.52 -5.54
N PRO A 213 -6.25 3.52 -6.22
CA PRO A 213 -5.32 3.28 -7.33
C PRO A 213 -4.07 2.53 -6.86
N LEU A 214 -3.93 1.27 -7.30
CA LEU A 214 -2.91 0.35 -6.79
C LEU A 214 -1.46 0.81 -7.06
N ASP A 215 -1.23 1.55 -8.14
CA ASP A 215 0.09 2.09 -8.53
C ASP A 215 0.51 3.30 -7.67
N VAL A 216 -0.45 3.94 -6.99
CA VAL A 216 -0.23 5.03 -6.05
C VAL A 216 -0.04 4.49 -4.62
N ILE A 217 -0.82 3.48 -4.21
CA ILE A 217 -0.73 2.89 -2.87
C ILE A 217 0.67 2.30 -2.66
N ALA A 218 1.38 2.83 -1.66
CA ALA A 218 2.78 2.50 -1.40
C ALA A 218 3.72 2.67 -2.62
N SER A 219 3.32 3.48 -3.61
CA SER A 219 3.99 3.61 -4.92
C SER A 219 4.04 2.30 -5.72
N GLY A 220 3.03 1.44 -5.56
CA GLY A 220 2.79 0.26 -6.38
C GLY A 220 3.94 -0.75 -6.42
N PRO A 221 4.47 -1.24 -5.28
CA PRO A 221 5.66 -2.10 -5.28
C PRO A 221 5.44 -3.45 -6.00
N THR A 222 4.20 -3.93 -6.06
CA THR A 222 3.84 -5.25 -6.61
C THR A 222 2.97 -5.18 -7.86
N VAL A 223 2.74 -3.98 -8.40
CA VAL A 223 1.88 -3.77 -9.58
C VAL A 223 2.65 -3.07 -10.71
N PRO A 224 2.19 -3.18 -11.97
CA PRO A 224 2.83 -2.50 -13.09
C PRO A 224 2.89 -0.99 -12.90
N ASP A 225 3.96 -0.39 -13.38
CA ASP A 225 4.10 1.06 -13.47
C ASP A 225 3.82 1.53 -14.90
N SER A 226 2.88 2.45 -15.07
CA SER A 226 2.55 3.03 -16.38
C SER A 226 3.49 4.16 -16.79
N SER A 227 4.18 4.79 -15.84
CA SER A 227 5.12 5.89 -16.12
C SER A 227 6.46 5.36 -16.64
N THR A 228 7.18 6.20 -17.38
CA THR A 228 8.46 5.88 -18.03
C THR A 228 9.55 6.87 -17.64
N TRP A 229 10.79 6.57 -18.03
CA TRP A 229 11.88 7.55 -17.95
C TRP A 229 11.60 8.85 -18.73
N ALA A 230 10.85 8.77 -19.83
CA ALA A 230 10.44 9.95 -20.60
C ALA A 230 9.44 10.81 -19.81
N ASP A 231 8.49 10.19 -19.10
CA ASP A 231 7.57 10.91 -18.21
C ASP A 231 8.31 11.56 -17.04
N ALA A 232 9.29 10.85 -16.45
CA ALA A 232 10.13 11.41 -15.39
C ALA A 232 10.91 12.65 -15.89
N TRP A 233 11.43 12.61 -17.11
CA TRP A 233 12.08 13.76 -17.74
C TRP A 233 11.08 14.91 -18.01
N ALA A 234 9.89 14.60 -18.51
CA ALA A 234 8.84 15.60 -18.75
C ALA A 234 8.43 16.34 -17.46
N VAL A 235 8.40 15.67 -16.31
CA VAL A 235 8.18 16.32 -15.01
C VAL A 235 9.33 17.27 -14.67
N VAL A 236 10.58 16.86 -14.89
CA VAL A 236 11.75 17.73 -14.67
C VAL A 236 11.67 18.99 -15.53
N GLU A 237 11.27 18.86 -16.79
CA GLU A 237 11.09 20.01 -17.71
C GLU A 237 9.92 20.89 -17.31
N LYS A 238 8.74 20.30 -17.03
CA LYS A 238 7.50 21.00 -16.66
C LYS A 238 7.72 21.96 -15.49
N TYR A 239 8.52 21.56 -14.51
CA TYR A 239 8.78 22.33 -13.29
C TYR A 239 10.16 23.00 -13.27
N ALA A 240 10.91 22.97 -14.38
CA ALA A 240 12.26 23.54 -14.51
C ALA A 240 13.23 23.07 -13.40
N LEU A 241 13.19 21.78 -13.06
CA LEU A 241 13.88 21.21 -11.90
C LEU A 241 15.33 20.78 -12.17
N ALA A 242 15.85 20.97 -13.38
CA ALA A 242 17.16 20.46 -13.78
C ALA A 242 18.34 20.96 -12.92
N GLU A 243 18.24 22.18 -12.39
CA GLU A 243 19.24 22.78 -11.49
C GLU A 243 18.88 22.59 -10.01
N ALA A 244 17.61 22.32 -9.69
CA ALA A 244 17.13 22.16 -8.32
C ALA A 244 17.34 20.73 -7.79
N LEU A 245 17.29 19.72 -8.66
CA LEU A 245 17.44 18.33 -8.26
C LEU A 245 18.90 17.96 -7.97
N PRO A 246 19.14 17.02 -7.04
CA PRO A 246 20.48 16.51 -6.78
C PRO A 246 21.14 15.95 -8.04
N ALA A 247 22.46 16.14 -8.16
CA ALA A 247 23.22 15.73 -9.33
C ALA A 247 23.08 14.23 -9.64
N ALA A 248 23.04 13.38 -8.61
CA ALA A 248 22.86 11.94 -8.77
C ALA A 248 21.48 11.57 -9.35
N VAL A 249 20.42 12.27 -8.93
CA VAL A 249 19.05 12.11 -9.46
C VAL A 249 19.02 12.50 -10.93
N MET A 250 19.54 13.68 -11.27
CA MET A 250 19.58 14.17 -12.65
C MET A 250 20.42 13.27 -13.57
N ALA A 251 21.57 12.79 -13.09
CA ALA A 251 22.41 11.84 -13.82
C ALA A 251 21.63 10.55 -14.11
N ARG A 252 20.91 10.03 -13.12
CA ARG A 252 20.10 8.83 -13.24
C ARG A 252 18.92 9.00 -14.20
N VAL A 253 18.17 10.10 -14.13
CA VAL A 253 17.08 10.39 -15.09
C VAL A 253 17.64 10.43 -16.52
N ARG A 254 18.74 11.16 -16.75
CA ARG A 254 19.37 11.25 -18.07
C ARG A 254 19.86 9.89 -18.58
N ALA A 255 20.41 9.04 -17.71
CA ALA A 255 20.81 7.68 -18.05
C ALA A 255 19.61 6.81 -18.44
N GLY A 256 18.50 6.93 -17.72
CA GLY A 256 17.23 6.28 -18.04
C GLY A 256 16.67 6.68 -19.40
N VAL A 257 16.65 7.98 -19.71
CA VAL A 257 16.21 8.50 -21.02
C VAL A 257 17.10 7.99 -22.17
N ARG A 258 18.39 7.79 -21.92
CA ARG A 258 19.32 7.17 -22.90
C ARG A 258 19.20 5.65 -23.00
N GLY A 259 18.38 5.00 -22.17
CA GLY A 259 18.20 3.55 -22.14
C GLY A 259 19.33 2.79 -21.43
N GLU A 260 20.19 3.46 -20.67
CA GLU A 260 21.30 2.85 -19.92
C GLU A 260 20.81 2.18 -18.63
N VAL A 261 19.68 2.65 -18.10
CA VAL A 261 18.99 2.06 -16.95
C VAL A 261 17.64 1.55 -17.43
N PRO A 262 17.30 0.26 -17.19
CA PRO A 262 16.01 -0.26 -17.60
C PRO A 262 14.88 0.50 -16.91
N ASP A 263 13.76 0.61 -17.61
CA ASP A 263 12.54 1.20 -17.06
C ASP A 263 11.88 0.27 -16.02
N THR A 264 10.97 0.81 -15.21
CA THR A 264 10.16 0.03 -14.27
C THR A 264 9.29 -0.98 -15.02
N PRO A 265 9.00 -2.17 -14.45
CA PRO A 265 8.16 -3.16 -15.10
C PRO A 265 6.79 -2.62 -15.55
N LYS A 266 6.48 -2.80 -16.84
CA LYS A 266 5.22 -2.38 -17.45
C LYS A 266 4.17 -3.48 -17.44
N ALA A 267 2.93 -3.10 -17.74
CA ALA A 267 1.86 -4.08 -17.98
C ALA A 267 2.26 -5.04 -19.11
N GLY A 268 1.95 -6.32 -18.95
CA GLY A 268 2.35 -7.38 -19.88
C GLY A 268 3.76 -7.94 -19.66
N ASN A 269 4.52 -7.44 -18.68
CA ASN A 269 5.77 -8.09 -18.27
C ASN A 269 5.45 -9.45 -17.60
N PRO A 270 6.09 -10.57 -18.01
CA PRO A 270 5.81 -11.91 -17.48
C PRO A 270 5.97 -12.07 -15.96
N ILE A 271 6.72 -11.16 -15.30
CA ILE A 271 6.83 -11.18 -13.83
C ILE A 271 5.47 -11.06 -13.14
N PHE A 272 4.46 -10.50 -13.82
CA PHE A 272 3.12 -10.30 -13.28
C PHE A 272 2.17 -11.47 -13.55
N ASP A 273 2.56 -12.47 -14.36
CA ASP A 273 1.69 -13.60 -14.74
C ASP A 273 1.22 -14.42 -13.54
N ARG A 274 2.03 -14.44 -12.47
CA ARG A 274 1.73 -15.13 -11.21
C ARG A 274 1.49 -14.17 -10.04
N ALA A 275 1.35 -12.88 -10.32
CA ALA A 275 1.07 -11.85 -9.32
C ALA A 275 -0.42 -11.51 -9.31
N THR A 276 -1.00 -11.43 -8.12
CA THR A 276 -2.38 -10.99 -7.92
C THR A 276 -2.44 -9.99 -6.78
N THR A 277 -3.31 -9.00 -6.90
CA THR A 277 -3.49 -7.95 -5.88
C THR A 277 -4.95 -7.88 -5.50
N GLN A 278 -5.22 -7.79 -4.20
CA GLN A 278 -6.55 -7.75 -3.62
C GLN A 278 -6.65 -6.61 -2.63
N ILE A 279 -7.64 -5.74 -2.83
CA ILE A 279 -8.01 -4.73 -1.84
C ILE A 279 -8.86 -5.44 -0.79
N VAL A 280 -8.29 -5.64 0.40
CA VAL A 280 -8.97 -6.32 1.51
C VAL A 280 -9.82 -5.36 2.34
N GLY A 281 -9.58 -4.05 2.23
CA GLY A 281 -10.40 -3.00 2.80
C GLY A 281 -10.05 -1.62 2.22
N ASP A 282 -11.06 -0.77 2.10
CA ASP A 282 -10.96 0.59 1.62
C ASP A 282 -12.14 1.45 2.14
N ASN A 283 -12.15 2.73 1.75
CA ASN A 283 -13.23 3.66 2.12
C ASN A 283 -14.61 3.21 1.64
N ARG A 284 -14.71 2.47 0.53
CA ARG A 284 -15.99 1.97 0.03
C ARG A 284 -16.54 0.87 0.92
N VAL A 285 -15.69 -0.05 1.39
CA VAL A 285 -16.08 -1.10 2.35
C VAL A 285 -16.60 -0.47 3.64
N ALA A 286 -15.87 0.50 4.20
CA ALA A 286 -16.28 1.23 5.40
C ALA A 286 -17.63 1.95 5.22
N ALA A 287 -17.79 2.69 4.11
CA ALA A 287 -19.00 3.47 3.85
C ALA A 287 -20.23 2.56 3.62
N LEU A 288 -20.06 1.43 2.92
CA LEU A 288 -21.13 0.45 2.75
C LEU A 288 -21.52 -0.21 4.07
N ALA A 289 -20.58 -0.47 4.98
CA ALA A 289 -20.88 -0.98 6.31
C ALA A 289 -21.66 0.03 7.15
N ALA A 290 -21.29 1.32 7.11
CA ALA A 290 -22.08 2.38 7.72
C ALA A 290 -23.52 2.43 7.15
N CYS A 291 -23.67 2.38 5.83
CA CYS A 291 -25.00 2.37 5.19
C CYS A 291 -25.85 1.19 5.66
N ARG A 292 -25.30 -0.03 5.71
CA ARG A 292 -26.01 -1.22 6.22
C ARG A 292 -26.41 -1.04 7.67
N ARG A 293 -25.49 -0.57 8.53
CA ARG A 293 -25.78 -0.35 9.95
C ARG A 293 -26.85 0.71 10.17
N ALA A 294 -26.84 1.78 9.36
CA ALA A 294 -27.88 2.79 9.40
C ALA A 294 -29.26 2.23 9.02
N GLN A 295 -29.32 1.37 8.00
CA GLN A 295 -30.56 0.70 7.59
C GLN A 295 -31.09 -0.23 8.68
N GLU A 296 -30.23 -1.00 9.34
CA GLU A 296 -30.61 -1.84 10.50
C GLU A 296 -31.17 -1.03 11.69
N LEU A 297 -30.71 0.21 11.86
CA LEU A 297 -31.20 1.14 12.88
C LEU A 297 -32.49 1.90 12.46
N GLY A 298 -33.04 1.58 11.29
CA GLY A 298 -34.29 2.14 10.77
C GLY A 298 -34.13 3.42 9.94
N TYR A 299 -32.91 3.79 9.52
CA TYR A 299 -32.69 4.93 8.63
C TYR A 299 -32.79 4.53 7.16
N HIS A 300 -33.27 5.45 6.32
CA HIS A 300 -33.09 5.34 4.86
C HIS A 300 -31.70 5.88 4.49
N ALA A 301 -30.73 4.99 4.32
CA ALA A 301 -29.36 5.35 3.99
C ALA A 301 -29.02 5.07 2.53
N LEU A 302 -28.32 6.02 1.90
CA LEU A 302 -27.78 5.94 0.54
C LEU A 302 -26.31 6.37 0.56
N LEU A 303 -25.45 5.59 -0.11
CA LEU A 303 -24.06 5.97 -0.33
C LEU A 303 -23.98 6.93 -1.51
N LEU A 304 -23.73 8.22 -1.25
CA LEU A 304 -23.66 9.23 -2.32
C LEU A 304 -22.37 9.11 -3.13
N THR A 305 -21.21 9.04 -2.45
CA THR A 305 -19.91 8.87 -3.11
C THR A 305 -18.85 8.42 -2.09
N THR A 306 -17.75 7.88 -2.62
CA THR A 306 -16.52 7.52 -1.88
C THR A 306 -15.30 8.27 -2.44
N TYR A 307 -15.55 9.23 -3.34
CA TYR A 307 -14.58 10.03 -4.07
C TYR A 307 -14.66 11.51 -3.66
N VAL A 308 -15.04 11.79 -2.41
CA VAL A 308 -15.09 13.16 -1.92
C VAL A 308 -13.66 13.71 -1.83
N GLU A 309 -13.38 14.75 -2.60
CA GLU A 309 -12.14 15.51 -2.57
C GLU A 309 -12.46 17.01 -2.62
N GLY A 310 -11.64 17.83 -1.97
CA GLY A 310 -11.81 19.27 -1.92
C GLY A 310 -11.53 19.86 -0.54
N GLU A 311 -11.61 21.19 -0.45
CA GLU A 311 -11.44 21.89 0.82
C GLU A 311 -12.56 21.49 1.79
N ALA A 312 -12.21 21.05 2.99
CA ALA A 312 -13.14 20.46 3.94
C ALA A 312 -14.34 21.39 4.26
N ARG A 313 -14.10 22.70 4.35
CA ARG A 313 -15.15 23.70 4.62
C ARG A 313 -16.15 23.86 3.47
N GLU A 314 -15.73 23.58 2.23
CA GLU A 314 -16.58 23.72 1.04
C GLU A 314 -17.36 22.43 0.81
N VAL A 315 -16.72 21.28 1.01
CA VAL A 315 -17.36 19.96 0.92
C VAL A 315 -18.45 19.76 1.97
N ALA A 316 -18.30 20.36 3.16
CA ALA A 316 -19.26 20.23 4.26
C ALA A 316 -20.52 21.10 4.14
N LYS A 317 -20.57 22.03 3.16
CA LYS A 317 -21.74 22.89 2.89
C LYS A 317 -22.79 22.13 2.08
#